data_AF-A0A7V7WWD4-F1
#
_entry.id   AF-A0A7V7WWD4-F1
#
_cell.length_a   1.000
_cell.length_b   1.000
_cell.length_c   1.000
_cell.angle_alpha   90.00
_cell.angle_beta   90.00
_cell.angle_gamma   90.00
#
_symmetry.space_group_name_H-M   'P 1'
#
loop_
_entity.id
_entity.type
_entity.pdbx_description
1 polymer ?
#
loop_
_entity_poly.entity_id
_entity_poly.type
_entity_poly.pdbx_seq_one_letter_code
_entity_poly.pdbx_strand_id
1 'polypeptide(L)'
;MPLPIGIVACSAEGAALCYRTVCVEAAQRMGAHAHPEVAMHSHALAGYVRRIDRGDWAGVAELMLDSARKLTAIGAQLLICPDNTIHQAMPLVLPHTPRPWLHIADVVMAEAAARGY
;
A
#
# COMPACT_ATOMS: atom_id res chain seq x y z
N MET A 1 -4.96 6.32 -19.73
CA MET A 1 -3.82 5.52 -19.22
C MET A 1 -4.15 5.09 -17.80
N PRO A 2 -3.74 3.88 -17.36
CA PRO A 2 -3.95 3.44 -15.98
C PRO A 2 -3.29 4.41 -14.99
N LEU A 3 -3.89 4.56 -13.80
CA LEU A 3 -3.36 5.41 -12.74
C LEU A 3 -2.09 4.79 -12.14
N PRO A 4 -0.97 5.52 -12.01
CA PRO A 4 0.24 5.00 -11.38
C PRO A 4 0.00 4.62 -9.92
N ILE A 5 0.42 3.41 -9.57
CA ILE A 5 0.22 2.82 -8.23
C ILE A 5 1.44 3.11 -7.36
N GLY A 6 1.22 3.59 -6.14
CA GLY A 6 2.23 3.72 -5.11
C GLY A 6 2.09 2.63 -4.06
N ILE A 7 3.12 1.80 -3.90
CA ILE A 7 3.19 0.76 -2.86
C ILE A 7 3.98 1.30 -1.66
N VAL A 8 3.29 1.52 -0.54
CA VAL A 8 3.89 1.79 0.77
C VAL A 8 4.25 0.44 1.40
N ALA A 9 5.53 0.08 1.36
CA ALA A 9 6.01 -1.23 1.77
C ALA A 9 6.46 -1.28 3.24
N CYS A 10 6.15 -2.39 3.93
CA CYS A 10 6.57 -2.65 5.32
C CYS A 10 7.47 -3.90 5.41
N SER A 11 7.01 -5.04 4.91
CA SER A 11 7.94 -6.15 4.59
C SER A 11 8.26 -6.16 3.09
N ALA A 12 9.49 -6.57 2.78
CA ALA A 12 9.95 -6.68 1.40
C ALA A 12 9.19 -7.79 0.67
N GLU A 13 8.89 -8.88 1.38
CA GLU A 13 8.18 -10.05 0.89
C GLU A 13 6.76 -9.72 0.46
N GLY A 14 6.00 -9.04 1.34
CA GLY A 14 4.62 -8.63 1.04
C GLY A 14 4.55 -7.65 -0.13
N ALA A 15 5.47 -6.67 -0.15
CA ALA A 15 5.52 -5.68 -1.22
C ALA A 15 5.93 -6.27 -2.58
N ALA A 16 6.93 -7.14 -2.61
CA ALA A 16 7.37 -7.82 -3.83
C ALA A 16 6.27 -8.74 -4.39
N LEU A 17 5.59 -9.49 -3.51
CA LEU A 17 4.46 -10.32 -3.92
C LEU A 17 3.33 -9.45 -4.49
N CYS A 18 2.98 -8.36 -3.81
CA CYS A 18 1.93 -7.45 -4.27
C CYS A 18 2.25 -6.84 -5.64
N TYR A 19 3.46 -6.32 -5.85
CA TYR A 19 3.90 -5.81 -7.15
C TYR A 19 3.78 -6.88 -8.24
N ARG A 20 4.30 -8.08 -7.98
CA ARG A 20 4.24 -9.18 -8.94
C ARG A 20 2.78 -9.54 -9.29
N THR A 21 1.92 -9.64 -8.29
CA THR A 21 0.49 -9.93 -8.50
C THR A 21 -0.18 -8.85 -9.32
N VAL A 22 0.06 -7.57 -9.02
CA VAL A 22 -0.46 -6.44 -9.82
C VAL A 22 -0.07 -6.58 -11.29
N CYS A 23 1.21 -6.88 -11.57
CA CYS A 23 1.69 -7.04 -12.94
C CYS A 23 1.09 -8.24 -13.68
N VAL A 24 0.92 -9.38 -12.98
CA VAL A 24 0.35 -10.61 -13.55
C VAL A 24 -1.14 -10.42 -13.85
N GLU A 25 -1.91 -9.90 -12.91
CA GLU A 25 -3.36 -9.69 -13.07
C GLU A 25 -3.66 -8.59 -14.10
N ALA A 26 -2.83 -7.56 -14.17
CA ALA A 26 -2.98 -6.49 -15.16
C ALA A 26 -2.88 -7.00 -16.60
N ALA A 27 -2.11 -8.06 -16.87
CA ALA A 27 -1.97 -8.60 -18.22
C ALA A 27 -3.31 -9.03 -18.84
N GLN A 28 -4.25 -9.49 -18.00
CA GLN A 28 -5.61 -9.86 -18.45
C GLN A 28 -6.45 -8.66 -18.88
N ARG A 29 -6.14 -7.46 -18.39
CA ARG A 29 -6.93 -6.24 -18.59
C ARG A 29 -6.26 -5.25 -19.54
N MET A 30 -4.93 -5.24 -19.56
CA MET A 30 -4.11 -4.25 -20.28
C MET A 30 -3.42 -4.85 -21.52
N GLY A 31 -3.43 -6.18 -21.66
CA GLY A 31 -2.74 -6.89 -22.72
C GLY A 31 -1.40 -7.48 -22.27
N ALA A 32 -0.88 -8.42 -23.06
CA ALA A 32 0.39 -9.08 -22.77
C ALA A 32 1.52 -8.06 -22.64
N HIS A 33 2.32 -8.20 -21.57
CA HIS A 33 3.46 -7.33 -21.22
C HIS A 33 3.12 -5.84 -20.98
N ALA A 34 1.85 -5.45 -21.01
CA ALA A 34 1.40 -4.10 -20.65
C ALA A 34 1.26 -3.98 -19.12
N HIS A 35 2.38 -4.08 -18.41
CA HIS A 35 2.39 -3.90 -16.96
C HIS A 35 2.10 -2.44 -16.59
N PRO A 36 1.36 -2.19 -15.50
CA PRO A 36 1.08 -0.82 -15.05
C PRO A 36 2.35 -0.17 -14.50
N GLU A 37 2.37 1.16 -14.53
CA GLU A 37 3.40 1.94 -13.83
C GLU A 37 3.20 1.82 -12.31
N VAL A 38 4.26 1.41 -11.62
CA VAL A 38 4.26 1.22 -10.16
C VAL A 38 5.51 1.88 -9.58
N ALA A 39 5.30 2.72 -8.56
CA ALA A 39 6.36 3.19 -7.67
C ALA A 39 6.24 2.45 -6.33
N MET A 40 7.37 2.06 -5.75
CA MET A 40 7.40 1.38 -4.46
C MET A 40 8.45 2.05 -3.57
N HIS A 41 8.10 2.31 -2.31
CA HIS A 41 9.02 2.82 -1.31
C HIS A 41 8.95 1.96 -0.06
N SER A 42 10.11 1.62 0.48
CA SER A 42 10.25 0.82 1.69
C SER A 42 11.25 1.48 2.64
N HIS A 43 10.85 1.64 3.90
CA HIS A 43 11.81 1.81 4.97
C HIS A 43 12.34 0.44 5.40
N ALA A 44 13.53 0.41 6.02
CA ALA A 44 14.01 -0.81 6.66
C ALA A 44 12.96 -1.34 7.67
N LEU A 45 12.59 -2.62 7.55
CA LEU A 45 11.56 -3.27 8.37
C LEU A 45 11.82 -3.07 9.88
N ALA A 46 13.08 -3.07 10.30
CA ALA A 46 13.46 -2.81 11.70
C ALA A 46 12.92 -1.47 12.23
N GLY A 47 12.72 -0.48 11.38
CA GLY A 47 12.10 0.80 11.73
C GLY A 47 10.61 0.68 12.08
N TYR A 48 9.88 -0.18 11.38
CA TYR A 48 8.49 -0.52 11.70
C TYR A 48 8.42 -1.41 12.94
N VAL A 49 9.17 -2.52 12.99
CA VAL A 49 9.15 -3.49 14.09
C VAL A 49 9.42 -2.82 15.43
N ARG A 50 10.46 -1.99 15.55
CA ARG A 50 10.76 -1.28 16.81
C ARG A 50 9.63 -0.39 17.31
N ARG A 51 8.81 0.16 16.42
CA ARG A 51 7.68 1.02 16.77
C ARG A 51 6.47 0.17 17.15
N ILE A 52 6.20 -0.89 16.37
CA ILE A 52 5.16 -1.87 16.64
C ILE A 52 5.37 -2.50 18.03
N ASP A 53 6.57 -2.98 18.34
CA ASP A 53 6.92 -3.60 19.63
C ASP A 53 6.69 -2.67 20.83
N ARG A 54 6.75 -1.35 20.60
CA ARG A 54 6.53 -0.32 21.61
C ARG A 54 5.09 0.20 21.65
N GLY A 55 4.22 -0.29 20.76
CA GLY A 55 2.87 0.25 20.57
C GLY A 55 2.85 1.68 20.01
N ASP A 56 3.94 2.13 19.39
CA ASP A 56 4.11 3.47 18.82
C ASP A 56 3.45 3.57 17.43
N TRP A 57 2.12 3.58 17.42
CA TRP A 57 1.34 3.69 16.18
C TRP A 57 1.46 5.07 15.51
N ALA A 58 1.76 6.12 16.27
CA ALA A 58 2.08 7.43 15.72
C ALA A 58 3.36 7.39 14.88
N GLY A 59 4.43 6.79 15.40
CA GLY A 59 5.65 6.59 14.64
C GLY A 59 5.47 5.68 13.43
N VAL A 60 4.58 4.67 13.50
CA VAL A 60 4.24 3.84 12.32
C VAL A 60 3.55 4.71 11.26
N ALA A 61 2.59 5.55 11.66
CA ALA A 61 1.91 6.48 10.77
C ALA A 61 2.88 7.45 10.10
N GLU A 62 3.89 7.95 10.82
CA GLU A 62 4.92 8.83 10.26
C GLU A 62 5.70 8.16 9.13
N LEU A 63 6.11 6.89 9.29
CA LEU A 63 6.79 6.12 8.25
C LEU A 63 5.89 5.88 7.03
N MET A 64 4.61 5.58 7.26
CA MET A 64 3.63 5.40 6.20
C MET A 64 3.41 6.70 5.41
N LEU A 65 3.26 7.83 6.11
CA LEU A 65 3.07 9.15 5.51
C LEU A 65 4.33 9.64 4.78
N ASP A 66 5.53 9.33 5.28
CA ASP A 66 6.77 9.64 4.58
C ASP A 66 6.86 8.90 3.24
N SER A 67 6.55 7.60 3.25
CA SER A 67 6.46 6.79 2.03
C SER A 67 5.39 7.36 1.07
N ALA A 68 4.20 7.70 1.59
CA ALA A 68 3.12 8.27 0.81
C ALA A 68 3.51 9.58 0.12
N ARG A 69 4.22 10.47 0.81
CA ARG A 69 4.72 11.74 0.24
C ARG A 69 5.74 11.49 -0.87
N LYS A 70 6.71 10.60 -0.65
CA LYS A 70 7.73 10.24 -1.66
C LYS A 70 7.08 9.67 -2.92
N LEU A 71 6.15 8.73 -2.76
CA LEU A 71 5.43 8.11 -3.87
C LEU A 71 4.59 9.14 -4.63
N THR A 72 3.93 10.05 -3.91
CA THR A 72 3.16 11.14 -4.53
C THR A 72 4.05 12.06 -5.35
N ALA A 73 5.25 12.39 -4.85
CA ALA A 73 6.23 13.21 -5.57
C ALA A 73 6.76 12.52 -6.84
N ILE A 74 6.82 11.18 -6.86
CA ILE A 74 7.17 10.38 -8.04
C ILE A 74 6.01 10.31 -9.06
N GLY A 75 4.79 10.66 -8.65
CA GLY A 75 3.61 10.69 -9.52
C GLY A 75 2.55 9.62 -9.23
N ALA A 76 2.66 8.88 -8.11
CA ALA A 76 1.62 7.95 -7.70
C ALA A 76 0.27 8.67 -7.52
N GLN A 77 -0.79 8.08 -8.07
CA GLN A 77 -2.15 8.60 -8.01
C GLN A 77 -3.06 7.79 -7.09
N LEU A 78 -2.68 6.55 -6.77
CA LEU A 78 -3.33 5.66 -5.81
C LEU A 78 -2.28 5.06 -4.89
N LEU A 79 -2.54 4.98 -3.58
CA LEU A 79 -1.66 4.35 -2.60
C LEU A 79 -2.24 3.03 -2.09
N ILE A 80 -1.38 2.02 -1.95
CA ILE A 80 -1.71 0.72 -1.36
C ILE A 80 -0.62 0.31 -0.36
N CYS A 81 -0.99 -0.51 0.61
CA CYS A 81 -0.07 -1.09 1.58
C CYS A 81 -0.36 -2.60 1.76
N PRO A 82 0.51 -3.49 1.25
CA PRO A 82 0.33 -4.93 1.35
C PRO A 82 0.87 -5.48 2.68
N ASP A 83 0.40 -4.93 3.80
CA ASP A 83 0.74 -5.36 5.15
C ASP A 83 -0.46 -5.13 6.07
N ASN A 84 -0.95 -6.17 6.74
CA ASN A 84 -2.16 -6.07 7.55
C ASN A 84 -1.94 -5.30 8.86
N THR A 85 -0.78 -5.45 9.46
CA THR A 85 -0.53 -4.99 10.84
C THR A 85 -0.46 -3.47 10.90
N ILE A 86 0.24 -2.84 9.96
CA ILE A 86 0.45 -1.38 10.02
C ILE A 86 -0.83 -0.57 9.69
N HIS A 87 -1.89 -1.21 9.20
CA HIS A 87 -3.21 -0.58 9.07
C HIS A 87 -3.84 -0.20 10.42
N GLN A 88 -3.31 -0.70 11.55
CA GLN A 88 -3.68 -0.18 12.87
C GLN A 88 -3.34 1.31 13.04
N ALA A 89 -2.35 1.83 12.32
CA ALA A 89 -2.00 3.24 12.29
C ALA A 89 -2.87 4.08 11.33
N MET A 90 -3.76 3.45 10.55
CA MET A 90 -4.49 4.10 9.48
C MET A 90 -5.40 5.26 9.90
N PRO A 91 -6.05 5.26 11.10
CA PRO A 91 -6.76 6.43 11.61
C PRO A 91 -5.88 7.69 11.75
N LEU A 92 -4.57 7.52 11.92
CA LEU A 92 -3.58 8.60 11.98
C LEU A 92 -3.02 8.97 10.60
N VAL A 93 -3.13 8.08 9.61
CA VAL A 93 -2.63 8.29 8.24
C VAL A 93 -3.67 9.00 7.37
N LEU A 94 -4.91 8.52 7.39
CA LEU A 94 -5.98 8.99 6.49
C LEU A 94 -6.23 10.51 6.55
N PRO A 95 -6.21 11.19 7.72
CA PRO A 95 -6.41 12.64 7.77
C PRO A 95 -5.28 13.45 7.11
N HIS A 96 -4.11 12.84 6.87
CA HIS A 96 -2.89 13.53 6.44
C HIS A 96 -2.32 12.99 5.12
N THR A 97 -3.02 12.04 4.48
CA THR A 97 -2.52 11.44 3.24
C THR A 97 -2.60 12.41 2.06
N PRO A 98 -1.56 12.48 1.22
CA PRO A 98 -1.56 13.31 0.01
C PRO A 98 -2.37 12.72 -1.16
N ARG A 99 -2.72 11.43 -1.10
CA ARG A 99 -3.41 10.69 -2.17
C ARG A 99 -4.44 9.70 -1.62
N PRO A 100 -5.44 9.29 -2.41
CA PRO A 100 -6.37 8.23 -2.03
C PRO A 100 -5.64 6.92 -1.71
N TRP A 101 -6.15 6.21 -0.71
CA TRP A 101 -5.69 4.87 -0.35
C TRP A 101 -6.74 3.83 -0.73
N LEU A 102 -6.29 2.71 -1.28
CA LEU A 102 -7.10 1.50 -1.34
C LEU A 102 -6.86 0.70 -0.05
N HIS A 103 -7.80 0.75 0.88
CA HIS A 103 -7.67 0.09 2.16
C HIS A 103 -7.92 -1.42 2.03
N ILE A 104 -7.03 -2.25 2.57
CA ILE A 104 -7.12 -3.71 2.44
C ILE A 104 -8.42 -4.26 3.04
N ALA A 105 -8.84 -3.76 4.21
CA ALA A 105 -10.09 -4.20 4.83
C ALA A 105 -11.32 -3.83 3.98
N ASP A 106 -11.32 -2.66 3.32
CA ASP A 106 -12.45 -2.22 2.51
C ASP A 106 -12.62 -3.13 1.29
N VAL A 107 -11.51 -3.51 0.66
CA VAL A 107 -11.53 -4.44 -0.48
C VAL A 107 -11.99 -5.83 -0.05
N VAL A 108 -11.50 -6.33 1.10
CA VAL A 108 -11.93 -7.64 1.64
C VAL A 108 -13.41 -7.62 2.00
N MET A 109 -13.90 -6.57 2.66
CA MET A 109 -15.32 -6.42 3.00
C MET A 109 -16.20 -6.35 1.76
N ALA A 110 -15.81 -5.58 0.74
CA ALA A 110 -16.55 -5.49 -0.51
C ALA A 110 -16.63 -6.84 -1.22
N GLU A 111 -15.52 -7.59 -1.28
CA GLU A 111 -15.48 -8.92 -1.91
C GLU A 111 -16.27 -9.96 -1.11
N ALA A 112 -16.20 -9.91 0.23
CA ALA A 112 -16.97 -10.77 1.11
C ALA A 112 -18.48 -10.56 0.89
N ALA A 113 -18.93 -9.30 0.88
CA ALA A 113 -20.31 -8.95 0.61
C ALA A 113 -20.77 -9.39 -0.80
N ALA A 114 -19.91 -9.22 -1.81
CA ALA A 114 -20.20 -9.67 -3.19
C ALA A 114 -20.39 -11.20 -3.30
N ARG A 115 -19.77 -11.96 -2.39
CA ARG A 115 -19.90 -13.43 -2.30
C ARG A 115 -20.99 -13.89 -1.32
N GLY A 116 -21.67 -12.97 -0.63
CA GLY A 116 -22.76 -13.28 0.29
C GLY A 116 -22.31 -13.76 1.68
N TYR A 117 -21.15 -13.34 2.16
CA TYR A 117 -20.72 -13.52 3.55
C TYR A 117 -21.26 -12.42 4.47
#